data_AF-A0A528LFE2-F1
#
_entry.id   AF-A0A528LFE2-F1
#
_cell.length_a   1.000
_cell.length_b   1.000
_cell.length_c   1.000
_cell.angle_alpha   90.00
_cell.angle_beta   90.00
_cell.angle_gamma   90.00
#
_symmetry.space_group_name_H-M   'P 1'
#
loop_
_entity.id
_entity.type
_entity.pdbx_description
1 polymer ?
#
loop_
_entity_poly.entity_id
_entity_poly.type
_entity_poly.pdbx_seq_one_letter_code
_entity_poly.pdbx_strand_id
1 'polypeptide(L)'
;MTPENEAATRYFSAITAALSGLEVFMRDDRSPLYRHGIVAKIVAEYIARLDNSFACWRNRLGFMETFRISRAESGFPVFQNVLELENDRRQADTRLANIPLADELREEMADFILRHKEFPEALQKSMAERLYLEGVRSETTFGPFTLAQTAKVSVNPKTGRPYYLVHWAAFDGSA
;
A
#
# COMPACT_ATOMS: atom_id res chain seq x y z
N MET A 1 13.70 19.12 -8.80
CA MET A 1 12.93 18.45 -7.72
C MET A 1 12.86 19.42 -6.54
N THR A 2 11.66 19.69 -6.01
CA THR A 2 11.52 20.63 -4.87
C THR A 2 11.98 19.97 -3.55
N PRO A 3 12.39 20.74 -2.53
CA PRO A 3 12.80 20.20 -1.23
C PRO A 3 11.74 19.31 -0.57
N GLU A 4 10.47 19.65 -0.76
CA GLU A 4 9.33 18.88 -0.24
C GLU A 4 9.23 17.50 -0.91
N ASN A 5 9.45 17.44 -2.23
CA ASN A 5 9.48 16.18 -2.98
C ASN A 5 10.66 15.29 -2.58
N GLU A 6 11.80 15.89 -2.22
CA GLU A 6 12.95 15.16 -1.69
C GLU A 6 12.66 14.57 -0.30
N ALA A 7 12.05 15.35 0.60
CA ALA A 7 11.65 14.89 1.92
C ALA A 7 10.64 13.73 1.82
N ALA A 8 9.64 13.86 0.95
CA ALA A 8 8.66 12.80 0.69
C ALA A 8 9.34 11.53 0.15
N THR A 9 10.25 11.67 -0.81
CA THR A 9 11.01 10.53 -1.37
C THR A 9 11.80 9.79 -0.29
N ARG A 10 12.50 10.53 0.59
CA ARG A 10 13.24 9.95 1.72
C ARG A 10 12.32 9.22 2.69
N TYR A 11 11.17 9.81 3.01
CA TYR A 11 10.16 9.20 3.87
C TYR A 11 9.67 7.85 3.32
N PHE A 12 9.18 7.83 2.07
CA PHE A 12 8.70 6.59 1.45
C PHE A 12 9.81 5.54 1.33
N SER A 13 11.04 5.95 0.99
CA SER A 13 12.19 5.05 0.92
C SER A 13 12.52 4.41 2.28
N ALA A 14 12.46 5.19 3.37
CA ALA A 14 12.69 4.69 4.72
C ALA A 14 11.62 3.67 5.16
N ILE A 15 10.35 3.95 4.87
CA ILE A 15 9.25 3.02 5.17
C ILE A 15 9.39 1.73 4.35
N THR A 16 9.62 1.81 3.04
CA THR A 16 9.83 0.62 2.20
C THR A 16 10.99 -0.23 2.72
N ALA A 17 12.11 0.40 3.09
CA ALA A 17 13.26 -0.31 3.67
C ALA A 17 12.90 -1.00 5.00
N ALA A 18 12.13 -0.33 5.86
CA ALA A 18 11.68 -0.90 7.13
C ALA A 18 10.73 -2.09 6.93
N LEU A 19 9.75 -1.99 6.02
CA LEU A 19 8.82 -3.09 5.72
C LEU A 19 9.53 -4.28 5.08
N SER A 20 10.44 -4.05 4.14
CA SER A 20 11.28 -5.10 3.55
C SER A 20 12.18 -5.77 4.60
N GLY A 21 12.78 -4.97 5.50
CA GLY A 21 13.60 -5.50 6.60
C GLY A 21 12.78 -6.36 7.58
N LEU A 22 11.56 -5.93 7.90
CA LEU A 22 10.64 -6.69 8.74
C LEU A 22 10.24 -8.03 8.09
N GLU A 23 9.98 -8.03 6.77
CA GLU A 23 9.67 -9.25 6.03
C GLU A 23 10.86 -10.25 6.08
N VAL A 24 12.09 -9.76 5.91
CA VAL A 24 13.31 -10.59 6.04
C VAL A 24 13.43 -11.14 7.46
N PHE A 25 13.26 -10.30 8.48
CA PHE A 25 13.30 -10.71 9.88
C PHE A 25 12.24 -11.77 10.22
N MET A 26 11.05 -11.67 9.62
CA MET A 26 9.99 -12.64 9.81
C MET A 26 10.26 -13.98 9.13
N ARG A 27 11.06 -14.01 8.06
CA ARG A 27 11.44 -15.25 7.36
C ARG A 27 12.61 -15.99 8.03
N ASP A 28 13.30 -15.38 8.98
CA ASP A 28 14.38 -16.04 9.72
C ASP A 28 13.81 -17.07 10.71
N ASP A 29 14.19 -18.35 10.55
CA ASP A 29 13.80 -19.47 11.40
C ASP A 29 14.14 -19.27 12.89
N ARG A 30 15.09 -18.36 13.19
CA ARG A 30 15.49 -18.01 14.56
C ARG A 30 14.54 -16.98 15.20
N SER A 31 13.68 -16.35 14.41
CA SER A 31 12.74 -15.34 14.90
C SER A 31 11.69 -15.98 15.83
N PRO A 32 11.43 -15.40 17.01
CA PRO A 32 10.37 -15.86 17.91
C PRO A 32 8.99 -15.89 17.23
N LEU A 33 8.78 -15.05 16.21
CA LEU A 33 7.54 -14.96 15.44
C LEU A 33 7.32 -16.15 14.51
N TYR A 34 8.40 -16.76 13.99
CA TYR A 34 8.32 -17.90 13.06
C TYR A 34 7.92 -19.20 13.76
N ARG A 35 8.11 -19.30 15.09
CA ARG A 35 7.70 -20.46 15.91
C ARG A 35 6.20 -20.76 15.80
N HIS A 36 5.40 -19.82 15.31
CA HIS A 36 4.00 -20.00 14.98
C HIS A 36 3.75 -19.69 13.50
N GLY A 37 4.04 -20.63 12.59
CA GLY A 37 3.95 -20.42 11.14
C GLY A 37 2.60 -19.86 10.63
N ILE A 38 1.49 -20.14 11.34
CA ILE A 38 0.20 -19.53 11.01
C ILE A 38 0.13 -18.03 11.33
N VAL A 39 0.72 -17.60 12.45
CA VAL A 39 0.77 -16.19 12.86
C VAL A 39 1.69 -15.42 11.93
N ALA A 40 2.86 -15.98 11.59
CA ALA A 40 3.78 -15.37 10.62
C ALA A 40 3.10 -15.15 9.26
N LYS A 41 2.32 -16.13 8.77
CA LYS A 41 1.55 -16.00 7.53
C LYS A 41 0.50 -14.89 7.59
N ILE A 42 -0.26 -14.82 8.70
CA ILE A 42 -1.29 -13.77 8.89
C ILE A 42 -0.65 -12.38 8.92
N VAL A 43 0.45 -12.22 9.67
CA VAL A 43 1.13 -10.92 9.77
C VAL A 43 1.76 -10.53 8.43
N ALA A 44 2.32 -11.48 7.67
CA ALA A 44 2.85 -11.22 6.34
C ALA A 44 1.78 -10.70 5.36
N GLU A 45 0.54 -11.19 5.47
CA GLU A 45 -0.58 -10.65 4.68
C GLU A 45 -0.84 -9.18 4.99
N TYR A 46 -0.87 -8.80 6.28
CA TYR A 46 -1.08 -7.41 6.67
C TYR A 46 0.07 -6.49 6.27
N ILE A 47 1.31 -6.97 6.35
CA ILE A 47 2.49 -6.22 5.90
C ILE A 47 2.44 -6.00 4.39
N ALA A 48 2.09 -7.02 3.60
CA ALA A 48 1.93 -6.88 2.16
C ALA A 48 0.84 -5.84 1.82
N ARG A 49 -0.28 -5.86 2.56
CA ARG A 49 -1.34 -4.86 2.39
C ARG A 49 -0.87 -3.44 2.67
N LEU A 50 -0.08 -3.29 3.72
CA LEU A 50 0.50 -2.02 4.11
C LEU A 50 1.50 -1.51 3.07
N ASP A 51 2.39 -2.38 2.58
CA ASP A 51 3.38 -2.05 1.54
C ASP A 51 2.69 -1.59 0.24
N ASN A 52 1.63 -2.29 -0.18
CA ASN A 52 0.81 -1.89 -1.33
C ASN A 52 0.15 -0.51 -1.12
N SER A 53 -0.37 -0.22 0.08
CA SER A 53 -0.89 1.12 0.40
C SER A 53 0.18 2.20 0.29
N PHE A 54 1.40 1.94 0.79
CA PHE A 54 2.53 2.87 0.66
C PHE A 54 2.97 3.06 -0.78
N ALA A 55 2.98 2.00 -1.59
CA ALA A 55 3.25 2.11 -3.02
C ALA A 55 2.20 2.97 -3.73
N CYS A 56 0.92 2.81 -3.38
CA CYS A 56 -0.16 3.65 -3.91
C CYS A 56 0.04 5.12 -3.52
N TRP A 57 0.25 5.42 -2.23
CA TRP A 57 0.49 6.80 -1.79
C TRP A 57 1.74 7.44 -2.41
N ARG A 58 2.79 6.65 -2.67
CA ARG A 58 3.97 7.12 -3.41
C ARG A 58 3.62 7.52 -4.84
N ASN A 59 2.85 6.71 -5.56
CA ASN A 59 2.38 7.06 -6.91
C ASN A 59 1.46 8.29 -6.89
N ARG A 60 0.67 8.45 -5.82
CA ARG A 60 -0.21 9.61 -5.59
C ARG A 60 0.55 10.94 -5.55
N LEU A 61 1.80 10.95 -5.04
CA LEU A 61 2.67 12.13 -5.11
C LEU A 61 2.99 12.60 -6.53
N GLY A 62 2.91 11.71 -7.52
CA GLY A 62 3.20 12.04 -8.92
C GLY A 62 2.16 12.98 -9.55
N PHE A 63 0.98 13.12 -8.96
CA PHE A 63 -0.10 13.93 -9.51
C PHE A 63 -0.90 14.73 -8.47
N MET A 64 -0.61 14.59 -7.17
CA MET A 64 -1.22 15.40 -6.10
C MET A 64 -0.27 16.42 -5.50
N GLU A 65 -0.84 17.52 -5.00
CA GLU A 65 -0.08 18.64 -4.45
C GLU A 65 0.41 18.42 -3.00
N THR A 66 -0.23 17.54 -2.21
CA THR A 66 0.12 17.37 -0.79
C THR A 66 -0.18 15.98 -0.26
N PHE A 67 0.74 15.44 0.56
CA PHE A 67 0.55 14.22 1.34
C PHE A 67 0.87 14.49 2.83
N ARG A 68 -0.04 14.11 3.74
CA ARG A 68 0.07 14.42 5.17
C ARG A 68 0.53 13.21 5.97
N ILE A 69 1.55 13.38 6.80
CA ILE A 69 2.05 12.35 7.72
C ILE A 69 1.84 12.79 9.18
N SER A 70 1.55 11.83 10.06
CA SER A 70 1.50 12.10 11.50
C SER A 70 2.89 11.93 12.10
N ARG A 71 3.48 13.01 12.60
CA ARG A 71 4.75 12.94 13.35
C ARG A 71 4.58 12.37 14.76
N ALA A 72 3.36 12.39 15.30
CA ALA A 72 3.04 11.84 16.61
C ALA A 72 2.88 10.32 16.56
N GLU A 73 2.35 9.80 15.45
CA GLU A 73 2.04 8.37 15.27
C GLU A 73 3.14 7.64 14.48
N SER A 74 4.36 7.64 15.00
CA SER A 74 5.52 6.90 14.42
C SER A 74 5.82 7.20 12.95
N GLY A 75 5.33 8.33 12.42
CA GLY A 75 5.49 8.70 11.02
C GLY A 75 4.46 8.08 10.08
N PHE A 76 3.45 7.35 10.56
CA PHE A 76 2.43 6.77 9.69
C PHE A 76 1.56 7.85 9.00
N PRO A 77 0.97 7.53 7.84
CA PRO A 77 -0.02 8.37 7.17
C PRO A 77 -1.20 8.66 8.10
N VAL A 78 -1.74 9.88 8.03
CA VAL A 78 -2.94 10.23 8.81
C VAL A 78 -4.15 9.40 8.35
N PHE A 79 -5.09 9.13 9.26
CA PHE A 79 -6.29 8.34 8.97
C PHE A 79 -7.08 8.84 7.76
N GLN A 80 -7.11 10.15 7.52
CA GLN A 80 -7.72 10.75 6.34
C GLN A 80 -7.17 10.17 5.02
N ASN A 81 -5.86 9.90 4.92
CA ASN A 81 -5.28 9.33 3.70
C ASN A 81 -5.77 7.90 3.42
N VAL A 82 -6.12 7.15 4.48
CA VAL A 82 -6.69 5.80 4.37
C VAL A 82 -8.14 5.87 3.90
N LEU A 83 -8.92 6.83 4.41
CA LEU A 83 -10.28 7.08 3.94
C LEU A 83 -10.32 7.52 2.48
N GLU A 84 -9.39 8.39 2.08
CA GLU A 84 -9.26 8.83 0.70
C GLU A 84 -8.90 7.68 -0.23
N LEU A 85 -7.95 6.82 0.17
CA LEU A 85 -7.58 5.63 -0.59
C LEU A 85 -8.78 4.68 -0.77
N GLU A 86 -9.55 4.45 0.30
CA GLU A 86 -10.76 3.62 0.27
C GLU A 86 -11.87 4.24 -0.59
N ASN A 87 -12.01 5.57 -0.59
CA ASN A 87 -12.94 6.27 -1.46
C ASN A 87 -12.53 6.16 -2.94
N ASP A 88 -11.24 6.38 -3.24
CA ASP A 88 -10.68 6.26 -4.59
C ASP A 88 -10.87 4.84 -5.13
N ARG A 89 -10.73 3.82 -4.28
CA ARG A 89 -10.99 2.42 -4.65
C ARG A 89 -12.37 2.20 -5.23
N ARG A 90 -13.40 2.81 -4.65
CA ARG A 90 -14.80 2.67 -5.11
C ARG A 90 -15.04 3.31 -6.47
N GLN A 91 -14.22 4.29 -6.85
CA GLN A 91 -14.34 5.04 -8.09
C GLN A 91 -13.27 4.66 -9.12
N ALA A 92 -12.37 3.72 -8.76
CA ALA A 92 -11.18 3.39 -9.55
C ALA A 92 -11.54 2.91 -10.95
N ASP A 93 -12.52 2.01 -11.10
CA ASP A 93 -12.92 1.49 -12.41
C ASP A 93 -13.47 2.58 -13.33
N THR A 94 -14.32 3.47 -12.81
CA THR A 94 -14.87 4.59 -13.57
C THR A 94 -13.78 5.55 -14.02
N ARG A 95 -12.79 5.83 -13.17
CA ARG A 95 -11.67 6.73 -13.51
C ARG A 95 -10.71 6.06 -14.50
N LEU A 96 -10.35 4.80 -14.29
CA LEU A 96 -9.47 4.02 -15.17
C LEU A 96 -10.02 3.90 -16.58
N ALA A 97 -11.35 3.86 -16.76
CA ALA A 97 -11.98 3.83 -18.09
C ALA A 97 -11.68 5.10 -18.91
N ASN A 98 -11.31 6.21 -18.27
CA ASN A 98 -11.01 7.48 -18.93
C ASN A 98 -9.50 7.74 -19.08
N ILE A 99 -8.64 6.81 -18.65
CA ILE A 99 -7.18 6.94 -18.74
C ILE A 99 -6.66 5.86 -19.69
N PRO A 100 -5.83 6.19 -20.71
CA PRO A 100 -5.23 5.21 -21.62
C PRO A 100 -4.41 4.14 -20.89
N LEU A 101 -4.15 3.00 -21.54
CA LEU A 101 -3.37 1.91 -20.93
C LEU A 101 -1.96 2.35 -20.57
N ALA A 102 -1.36 1.69 -19.57
CA ALA A 102 0.00 2.01 -19.12
C ALA A 102 1.03 1.88 -20.25
N ASP A 103 0.86 0.90 -21.14
CA ASP A 103 1.74 0.69 -22.29
C ASP A 103 1.54 1.79 -23.34
N GLU A 104 0.29 2.16 -23.63
CA GLU A 104 -0.06 3.27 -24.55
C GLU A 104 0.54 4.60 -24.08
N LEU A 105 0.42 4.91 -22.77
CA LEU A 105 1.01 6.12 -22.19
C LEU A 105 2.55 6.11 -22.31
N ARG A 106 3.21 4.96 -22.14
CA ARG A 106 4.68 4.89 -22.30
C ARG A 106 5.11 5.11 -23.75
N GLU A 107 4.37 4.56 -24.70
CA GLU A 107 4.63 4.78 -26.13
C GLU A 107 4.43 6.26 -26.49
N GLU A 108 3.33 6.88 -26.06
CA GLU A 108 3.06 8.29 -26.30
C GLU A 108 4.12 9.21 -25.67
N MET A 109 4.58 8.88 -24.46
CA MET A 109 5.69 9.59 -23.80
C MET A 109 6.98 9.51 -24.61
N ALA A 110 7.34 8.31 -25.10
CA ALA A 110 8.55 8.13 -25.90
C ALA A 110 8.47 8.94 -27.21
N ASP A 111 7.32 8.89 -27.88
CA ASP A 111 7.06 9.65 -29.10
C ASP A 111 7.14 11.16 -28.86
N PHE A 112 6.55 11.66 -27.77
CA PHE A 112 6.63 13.07 -27.40
C PHE A 112 8.08 13.51 -27.17
N ILE A 113 8.85 12.74 -26.41
CA ILE A 113 10.27 13.04 -26.13
C ILE A 113 11.07 13.09 -27.42
N LEU A 114 10.86 12.15 -28.34
CA LEU A 114 11.60 12.10 -29.60
C LEU A 114 11.23 13.25 -30.56
N ARG A 115 9.94 13.62 -30.63
CA ARG A 115 9.44 14.67 -31.52
C ARG A 115 9.73 16.07 -31.01
N HIS A 116 9.46 16.32 -29.73
CA HIS A 116 9.54 17.65 -29.12
C HIS A 116 10.86 17.89 -28.39
N LYS A 117 11.65 16.84 -28.10
CA LYS A 117 12.89 16.91 -27.30
C LYS A 117 12.66 17.55 -25.92
N GLU A 118 11.47 17.34 -25.39
CA GLU A 118 11.00 17.89 -24.12
C GLU A 118 10.39 16.77 -23.26
N PHE A 119 10.36 16.99 -21.95
CA PHE A 119 9.81 16.03 -21.00
C PHE A 119 8.27 16.12 -20.94
N PRO A 120 7.52 15.01 -21.13
CA PRO A 120 6.07 15.02 -21.21
C PRO A 120 5.42 15.00 -19.82
N GLU A 121 5.45 16.13 -19.11
CA GLU A 121 4.92 16.23 -17.73
C GLU A 121 3.45 15.81 -17.62
N ALA A 122 2.62 16.17 -18.60
CA ALA A 122 1.19 15.82 -18.59
C ALA A 122 0.97 14.29 -18.70
N LEU A 123 1.70 13.62 -19.61
CA LEU A 123 1.61 12.16 -19.76
C LEU A 123 2.18 11.43 -18.55
N GLN A 124 3.26 11.96 -17.95
CA GLN A 124 3.80 11.41 -16.70
C GLN A 124 2.76 11.47 -15.57
N LYS A 125 2.03 12.59 -15.43
CA LYS A 125 0.95 12.71 -14.43
C LYS A 125 -0.18 11.72 -14.69
N SER A 126 -0.64 11.59 -15.93
CA SER A 126 -1.65 10.58 -16.30
C SER A 126 -1.19 9.15 -16.01
N MET A 127 0.08 8.85 -16.27
CA MET A 127 0.67 7.54 -15.96
C MET A 127 0.75 7.28 -14.45
N ALA A 128 1.15 8.28 -13.67
CA ALA A 128 1.16 8.18 -12.22
C ALA A 128 -0.24 7.94 -11.63
N GLU A 129 -1.26 8.66 -12.16
CA GLU A 129 -2.66 8.46 -11.78
C GLU A 129 -3.15 7.06 -12.13
N ARG A 130 -2.85 6.57 -13.33
CA ARG A 130 -3.22 5.21 -13.73
C ARG A 130 -2.62 4.16 -12.80
N LEU A 131 -1.31 4.19 -12.59
CA LEU A 131 -0.62 3.21 -11.75
C LEU A 131 -1.13 3.25 -10.30
N TYR A 132 -1.48 4.43 -9.81
CA TYR A 132 -2.16 4.57 -8.52
C TYR A 132 -3.52 3.86 -8.51
N LEU A 133 -4.40 4.17 -9.46
CA LEU A 133 -5.76 3.60 -9.50
C LEU A 133 -5.75 2.08 -9.75
N GLU A 134 -4.83 1.57 -10.59
CA GLU A 134 -4.63 0.13 -10.79
C GLU A 134 -4.20 -0.56 -9.50
N GLY A 135 -3.28 0.06 -8.74
CA GLY A 135 -2.84 -0.43 -7.44
C GLY A 135 -3.97 -0.46 -6.41
N VAL A 136 -4.71 0.64 -6.28
CA VAL A 136 -5.83 0.76 -5.34
C VAL A 136 -6.98 -0.20 -5.69
N ARG A 137 -7.24 -0.44 -6.98
CA ARG A 137 -8.26 -1.40 -7.44
C ARG A 137 -7.96 -2.83 -7.00
N SER A 138 -6.69 -3.21 -6.83
CA SER A 138 -6.27 -4.61 -6.65
C SER A 138 -6.74 -5.30 -5.35
N GLU A 139 -7.59 -4.68 -4.52
CA GLU A 139 -8.07 -5.16 -3.21
C GLU A 139 -6.98 -5.54 -2.19
N THR A 140 -5.73 -5.28 -2.53
CA THR A 140 -4.56 -5.62 -1.73
C THR A 140 -4.07 -4.44 -0.91
N THR A 141 -4.79 -3.32 -0.86
CA THR A 141 -4.45 -2.18 0.01
C THR A 141 -5.00 -2.38 1.41
N PHE A 142 -4.32 -1.79 2.40
CA PHE A 142 -4.80 -1.71 3.77
C PHE A 142 -5.91 -0.66 3.90
N GLY A 143 -7.12 -1.08 4.25
CA GLY A 143 -8.27 -0.19 4.48
C GLY A 143 -8.41 0.24 5.94
N PRO A 144 -9.41 1.09 6.26
CA PRO A 144 -9.67 1.54 7.63
C PRO A 144 -9.95 0.38 8.60
N PHE A 145 -10.64 -0.65 8.09
CA PHE A 145 -10.97 -1.86 8.82
C PHE A 145 -10.86 -3.08 7.89
N THR A 146 -10.15 -4.11 8.36
CA THR A 146 -10.13 -5.43 7.71
C THR A 146 -11.02 -6.37 8.51
N LEU A 147 -12.06 -6.90 7.84
CA LEU A 147 -13.03 -7.81 8.45
C LEU A 147 -12.34 -9.03 9.10
N ALA A 148 -12.95 -9.52 10.18
CA ALA A 148 -12.43 -10.67 10.89
C ALA A 148 -12.48 -11.94 10.03
N GLN A 149 -11.38 -12.71 10.05
CA GLN A 149 -11.24 -13.97 9.33
C GLN A 149 -10.80 -15.07 10.29
N THR A 150 -11.38 -16.26 10.12
CA THR A 150 -11.00 -17.44 10.91
C THR A 150 -9.86 -18.17 10.21
N ALA A 151 -8.65 -18.08 10.76
CA ALA A 151 -7.47 -18.74 10.22
C ALA A 151 -7.38 -20.22 10.64
N LYS A 152 -7.94 -20.60 11.79
CA LYS A 152 -7.90 -21.99 12.27
C LYS A 152 -9.11 -22.33 13.13
N VAL A 153 -9.64 -23.53 12.91
CA VAL A 153 -10.59 -24.20 13.80
C VAL A 153 -9.99 -25.54 14.18
N SER A 154 -9.88 -25.83 15.47
CA SER A 154 -9.31 -27.09 15.94
C SER A 154 -9.79 -27.40 17.36
N VAL A 155 -9.35 -28.55 17.90
CA VAL A 155 -9.73 -29.03 19.22
C VAL A 155 -8.46 -29.23 20.03
N ASN A 156 -8.47 -28.81 21.28
CA ASN A 156 -7.36 -29.06 22.20
C ASN A 156 -7.32 -30.55 22.53
N PRO A 157 -6.24 -31.28 22.17
CA PRO A 157 -6.17 -32.73 22.34
C PRO A 157 -6.14 -33.17 23.81
N LYS A 158 -5.78 -32.27 24.75
CA LYS A 158 -5.74 -32.57 26.19
C LYS A 158 -7.08 -32.35 26.88
N THR A 159 -7.88 -31.39 26.43
CA THR A 159 -9.12 -30.98 27.12
C THR A 159 -10.39 -31.26 26.31
N GLY A 160 -10.27 -31.64 25.04
CA GLY A 160 -11.41 -31.83 24.12
C GLY A 160 -12.15 -30.54 23.76
N ARG A 161 -11.68 -29.37 24.21
CA ARG A 161 -12.36 -28.09 23.97
C ARG A 161 -12.01 -27.54 22.58
N PRO A 162 -12.99 -26.99 21.84
CA PRO A 162 -12.73 -26.32 20.59
C PRO A 162 -11.93 -25.03 20.83
N TYR A 163 -11.06 -24.67 19.88
CA TYR A 163 -10.41 -23.37 19.82
C TYR A 163 -10.39 -22.85 18.39
N TYR A 164 -10.45 -21.53 18.29
CA TYR A 164 -10.49 -20.79 17.03
C TYR A 164 -9.36 -19.75 17.03
N LEU A 165 -8.67 -19.62 15.90
CA LEU A 165 -7.78 -18.49 15.65
C LEU A 165 -8.50 -17.56 14.67
N VAL A 166 -8.78 -16.34 15.14
CA VAL A 166 -9.42 -15.28 14.36
C VAL A 166 -8.47 -14.09 14.34
N HIS A 167 -8.33 -13.45 13.18
CA HIS A 167 -7.56 -12.21 13.03
C HIS A 167 -8.40 -11.16 12.33
N TRP A 168 -8.11 -9.90 12.64
CA TRP A 168 -8.71 -8.70 12.06
C TRP A 168 -7.68 -7.58 12.19
N ALA A 169 -7.91 -6.47 11.49
CA ALA A 169 -7.05 -5.30 11.63
C ALA A 169 -7.86 -4.01 11.51
N ALA A 170 -7.39 -2.97 12.17
CA ALA A 170 -7.90 -1.61 12.03
C ALA A 170 -6.71 -0.66 11.91
N PHE A 171 -6.84 0.35 11.07
CA PHE A 171 -5.86 1.43 11.04
C PHE A 171 -6.19 2.39 12.19
N ASP A 172 -5.24 2.60 13.10
CA ASP A 172 -5.48 3.51 14.22
C ASP A 172 -5.44 4.97 13.76
N GLY A 173 -6.35 5.75 14.31
CA GLY A 173 -6.55 7.12 13.89
C GLY A 173 -7.61 7.75 14.75
N SER A 174 -7.23 8.73 15.55
CA SER A 174 -8.21 9.68 16.07
C SER A 174 -8.75 10.48 14.88
N ALA A 175 -10.04 10.31 14.59
CA ALA A 175 -10.75 11.21 13.68
C ALA A 175 -10.81 12.64 14.25
#